data_AF-A0A844A3W3-F1
#
_entry.id   AF-A0A844A3W3-F1
#
_cell.length_a   1.000
_cell.length_b   1.000
_cell.length_c   1.000
_cell.angle_alpha   90.00
_cell.angle_beta   90.00
_cell.angle_gamma   90.00
#
_symmetry.space_group_name_H-M   'P 1'
#
loop_
_entity.id
_entity.type
_entity.pdbx_description
1 polymer ?
#
loop_
_entity_poly.entity_id
_entity_poly.type
_entity_poly.pdbx_seq_one_letter_code
_entity_poly.pdbx_strand_id
1 'polypeptide(L)'
;MEVYCRGTAQIRHSETGKIYEIDSDELDWDAVGGDERQMGSETHYEAVVDHPDLGELRWGLWEYPVGIENYHATDVGPHAVIEDFEYGLGHGEPEPDEWVDYSVPDNPFTIFMSSYHHTGDLLADHGSNKGGHLVNRLIFSHQVTAMEAYLADRLINQVEADADAFQRLLDGDEDLAKEKFTLVEISKEPALVQRKVREHLRSIQYHNLAKVDVLYNIALGIRILNLASDKASLFKAVKLRHDCVHRNGFDKDGNELKHITRSFVQDTADLIRSFVQAIEKAVLVRS
;
A
#
# COMPACT_ATOMS: atom_id res chain seq x y z
N MET A 1 8.96 -12.07 -0.82
CA MET A 1 8.88 -13.51 -0.51
C MET A 1 10.29 -14.02 -0.53
N GLU A 2 10.67 -14.81 0.46
CA GLU A 2 12.03 -15.34 0.58
C GLU A 2 11.94 -16.85 0.83
N VAL A 3 12.89 -17.60 0.29
CA VAL A 3 13.03 -19.01 0.65
C VAL A 3 13.62 -19.06 2.04
N TYR A 4 12.92 -19.65 3.00
CA TYR A 4 13.54 -20.00 4.28
C TYR A 4 14.13 -21.40 4.16
N CYS A 5 15.30 -21.61 4.76
CA CYS A 5 15.93 -22.92 4.90
C CYS A 5 16.48 -23.02 6.31
N ARG A 6 16.17 -24.11 7.02
CA ARG A 6 16.61 -24.33 8.40
C ARG A 6 16.97 -25.78 8.63
N GLY A 7 17.94 -26.00 9.52
CA GLY A 7 18.37 -27.33 9.94
C GLY A 7 19.57 -27.82 9.16
N THR A 8 19.78 -29.13 9.18
CA THR A 8 20.95 -29.79 8.60
C THR A 8 20.48 -31.01 7.82
N ALA A 9 20.89 -31.14 6.56
CA ALA A 9 20.59 -32.33 5.77
C ALA A 9 21.64 -33.41 6.04
N GLN A 10 21.20 -34.65 6.24
CA GLN A 10 22.04 -35.83 6.40
C GLN A 10 21.95 -36.73 5.17
N ILE A 11 23.03 -36.80 4.39
CA ILE A 11 23.08 -37.55 3.14
C ILE A 11 24.00 -38.76 3.30
N ARG A 12 23.48 -39.96 3.03
CA ARG A 12 24.25 -41.20 3.04
C ARG A 12 24.78 -41.51 1.64
N HIS A 13 26.10 -41.56 1.52
CA HIS A 13 26.79 -41.96 0.31
C HIS A 13 26.42 -43.40 -0.08
N SER A 14 26.12 -43.61 -1.36
CA SER A 14 25.55 -44.86 -1.90
C SER A 14 26.54 -46.03 -1.90
N GLU A 15 27.80 -45.77 -2.22
CA GLU A 15 28.84 -46.81 -2.26
C GLU A 15 29.52 -47.06 -0.90
N THR A 16 29.92 -45.99 -0.20
CA THR A 16 30.69 -46.09 1.04
C THR A 16 29.82 -46.24 2.29
N GLY A 17 28.54 -45.88 2.21
CA GLY A 17 27.62 -45.84 3.35
C GLY A 17 27.92 -44.75 4.38
N LYS A 18 28.93 -43.90 4.14
CA LYS A 18 29.29 -42.78 5.01
C LYS A 18 28.20 -41.72 4.97
N ILE A 19 27.91 -41.12 6.13
CA ILE A 19 26.93 -40.04 6.27
C ILE A 19 27.68 -38.72 6.28
N TYR A 20 27.17 -37.75 5.53
CA TYR A 20 27.63 -36.38 5.48
C TYR A 20 26.52 -35.46 5.95
N GLU A 21 26.90 -34.40 6.64
CA GLU A 21 26.02 -33.34 7.11
C GLU A 21 26.28 -32.10 6.26
N ILE A 22 25.21 -31.45 5.82
CA ILE A 22 25.23 -30.20 5.06
C ILE A 22 24.41 -29.20 5.86
N ASP A 23 24.99 -28.08 6.23
CA ASP A 23 24.27 -27.04 6.95
C ASP A 23 23.45 -26.16 6.00
N SER A 24 22.33 -25.65 6.49
CA SER A 24 21.46 -24.73 5.77
C SER A 24 22.17 -23.46 5.30
N ASP A 25 23.23 -23.03 5.99
CA ASP A 25 24.04 -21.87 5.57
C ASP A 25 24.92 -22.13 4.35
N GLU A 26 25.07 -23.40 3.93
CA GLU A 26 25.74 -23.80 2.70
C GLU A 26 24.84 -23.66 1.46
N LEU A 27 23.52 -23.45 1.63
CA LEU A 27 22.57 -23.30 0.53
C LEU A 27 22.40 -21.82 0.15
N ASP A 28 22.81 -21.50 -1.07
CA ASP A 28 22.50 -20.22 -1.73
C ASP A 28 21.33 -20.43 -2.70
N TRP A 29 20.22 -19.72 -2.50
CA TRP A 29 18.98 -19.91 -3.25
C TRP A 29 18.82 -18.83 -4.33
N ASP A 30 18.81 -19.26 -5.59
CA ASP A 30 18.64 -18.38 -6.74
C ASP A 30 17.30 -18.61 -7.44
N ALA A 31 16.70 -17.55 -7.99
CA ALA A 31 15.57 -17.67 -8.91
C ALA A 31 16.08 -18.04 -10.31
N VAL A 32 16.00 -19.32 -10.67
CA VAL A 32 16.62 -19.88 -11.89
C VAL A 32 15.68 -19.94 -13.10
N GLY A 33 14.40 -19.61 -12.95
CA GLY A 33 13.47 -19.52 -14.07
C GLY A 33 12.01 -19.37 -13.70
N GLY A 34 11.15 -19.27 -14.72
CA GLY A 34 9.71 -19.18 -14.54
C GLY A 34 8.90 -19.25 -15.83
N ASP A 35 7.72 -19.88 -15.75
CA ASP A 35 6.78 -20.04 -16.87
C ASP A 35 5.51 -19.21 -16.66
N GLU A 36 4.98 -18.60 -17.72
CA GLU A 36 3.65 -17.97 -17.67
C GLU A 36 2.55 -19.04 -17.66
N ARG A 37 1.68 -18.96 -16.65
CA ARG A 37 0.53 -19.85 -16.48
C ARG A 37 -0.75 -19.03 -16.24
N GLN A 38 -1.90 -19.68 -16.19
CA GLN A 38 -3.21 -19.01 -16.16
C GLN A 38 -3.42 -18.05 -14.97
N MET A 39 -2.73 -18.29 -13.84
CA MET A 39 -2.83 -17.50 -12.60
C MET A 39 -1.57 -16.66 -12.33
N GLY A 40 -0.76 -16.39 -13.36
CA GLY A 40 0.46 -15.58 -13.27
C GLY A 40 1.74 -16.37 -13.61
N SER A 41 2.88 -15.77 -13.33
CA SER A 41 4.18 -16.41 -13.50
C SER A 41 4.43 -17.42 -12.38
N GLU A 42 4.88 -18.62 -12.74
CA GLU A 42 5.51 -19.55 -11.83
C GLU A 42 6.98 -19.16 -11.65
N THR A 43 7.48 -19.12 -10.42
CA THR A 43 8.90 -18.84 -10.13
C THR A 43 9.54 -20.11 -9.57
N HIS A 44 10.68 -20.51 -10.12
CA HIS A 44 11.49 -21.63 -9.63
C HIS A 44 12.73 -21.10 -8.91
N TYR A 45 12.85 -21.43 -7.63
CA TYR A 45 14.04 -21.19 -6.81
C TYR A 45 14.85 -22.48 -6.72
N GLU A 46 16.15 -22.41 -6.91
CA GLU A 46 17.07 -23.54 -6.84
C GLU A 46 18.30 -23.19 -5.99
N ALA A 47 18.71 -24.12 -5.12
CA ALA A 47 19.99 -24.10 -4.43
C ALA A 47 20.82 -25.33 -4.83
N VAL A 48 22.11 -25.11 -5.09
CA VAL A 48 23.03 -26.16 -5.55
C VAL A 48 24.26 -26.19 -4.67
N VAL A 49 24.63 -27.38 -4.18
CA VAL A 49 25.83 -27.61 -3.36
C VAL A 49 26.73 -28.63 -4.05
N ASP A 50 27.96 -28.23 -4.36
CA ASP A 50 29.00 -29.12 -4.90
C ASP A 50 29.82 -29.75 -3.76
N HIS A 51 29.45 -30.96 -3.35
CA HIS A 51 30.11 -31.66 -2.24
C HIS A 51 31.26 -32.57 -2.74
N PRO A 52 32.47 -32.51 -2.16
CA PRO A 52 33.65 -33.24 -2.65
C PRO A 52 33.47 -34.76 -2.81
N ASP A 53 32.68 -35.38 -1.93
CA ASP A 53 32.42 -36.83 -1.94
C ASP A 53 31.04 -37.21 -2.49
N LEU A 54 30.08 -36.28 -2.59
CA LEU A 54 28.69 -36.58 -2.97
C LEU A 54 28.33 -36.03 -4.36
N GLY A 55 29.22 -35.22 -4.95
CA GLY A 55 28.94 -34.52 -6.20
C GLY A 55 27.96 -33.36 -5.98
N GLU A 56 27.29 -32.99 -7.06
CA GLU A 56 26.31 -31.90 -7.08
C GLU A 56 24.99 -32.37 -6.45
N LEU A 57 24.51 -31.61 -5.47
CA LEU A 57 23.23 -31.81 -4.79
C LEU A 57 22.35 -30.60 -5.03
N ARG A 58 21.04 -30.81 -5.26
CA ARG A 58 20.10 -29.76 -5.63
C ARG A 58 18.86 -29.76 -4.76
N TRP A 59 18.41 -28.58 -4.38
CA TRP A 59 17.11 -28.33 -3.76
C TRP A 59 16.34 -27.33 -4.61
N GLY A 60 15.08 -27.63 -4.90
CA GLY A 60 14.20 -26.82 -5.74
C GLY A 60 12.89 -26.49 -5.04
N LEU A 61 12.39 -25.29 -5.27
CA LEU A 61 11.13 -24.76 -4.73
C LEU A 61 10.38 -24.00 -5.82
N TRP A 62 9.09 -24.29 -6.01
CA TRP A 62 8.25 -23.65 -7.02
C TRP A 62 7.14 -22.84 -6.38
N GLU A 63 7.05 -21.56 -6.77
CA GLU A 63 6.02 -20.61 -6.36
C GLU A 63 4.99 -20.46 -7.48
N TYR A 64 3.74 -20.87 -7.23
CA TYR A 64 2.63 -20.62 -8.14
C TYR A 64 1.25 -20.89 -7.49
N PRO A 65 0.32 -19.92 -7.51
CA PRO A 65 0.47 -18.53 -8.00
C PRO A 65 1.40 -17.71 -7.10
N VAL A 66 1.73 -16.49 -7.52
CA VAL A 66 2.61 -15.57 -6.77
C VAL A 66 2.22 -15.52 -5.28
N GLY A 67 3.20 -15.73 -4.41
CA GLY A 67 3.08 -15.77 -2.96
C GLY A 67 2.63 -17.11 -2.37
N ILE A 68 2.40 -18.14 -3.18
CA ILE A 68 1.97 -19.47 -2.74
C ILE A 68 3.00 -20.52 -3.16
N GLU A 69 3.52 -21.25 -2.19
CA GLU A 69 4.31 -22.45 -2.44
C GLU A 69 3.44 -23.51 -3.15
N ASN A 70 3.91 -23.97 -4.30
CA ASN A 70 3.24 -25.01 -5.09
C ASN A 70 3.78 -26.40 -4.70
N TYR A 71 5.09 -26.60 -4.83
CA TYR A 71 5.80 -27.81 -4.42
C TYR A 71 7.30 -27.56 -4.28
N HIS A 72 8.02 -28.51 -3.68
CA HIS A 72 9.46 -28.50 -3.53
C HIS A 72 10.05 -29.90 -3.78
N ALA A 73 11.34 -29.98 -4.11
CA ALA A 73 12.01 -31.24 -4.44
C ALA A 73 13.49 -31.22 -4.07
N THR A 74 14.01 -32.37 -3.62
CA THR A 74 15.42 -32.58 -3.27
C THR A 74 16.01 -33.65 -4.18
N ASP A 75 17.13 -33.36 -4.83
CA ASP A 75 17.89 -34.28 -5.68
C ASP A 75 19.32 -34.45 -5.13
N VAL A 76 19.61 -35.66 -4.64
CA VAL A 76 20.93 -36.06 -4.15
C VAL A 76 21.57 -37.14 -5.03
N GLY A 77 21.11 -37.25 -6.27
CA GLY A 77 21.58 -38.22 -7.25
C GLY A 77 21.40 -39.67 -6.76
N PRO A 78 22.46 -40.50 -6.75
CA PRO A 78 22.37 -41.91 -6.32
C PRO A 78 22.34 -42.09 -4.80
N HIS A 79 22.49 -41.02 -4.01
CA HIS A 79 22.61 -41.07 -2.56
C HIS A 79 21.25 -41.14 -1.87
N ALA A 80 21.25 -41.39 -0.56
CA ALA A 80 20.02 -41.47 0.23
C ALA A 80 19.94 -40.31 1.23
N VAL A 81 18.84 -39.57 1.19
CA VAL A 81 18.49 -38.57 2.20
C VAL A 81 18.02 -39.30 3.46
N ILE A 82 18.69 -39.06 4.59
CA ILE A 82 18.32 -39.59 5.90
C ILE A 82 17.47 -38.58 6.66
N GLU A 83 17.89 -37.32 6.60
CA GLU A 83 17.19 -36.15 7.12
C GLU A 83 17.43 -35.01 6.12
N ASP A 84 16.42 -34.18 5.90
CA ASP A 84 16.48 -33.07 4.95
C ASP A 84 16.23 -31.74 5.69
N PHE A 85 16.49 -30.63 5.02
CA PHE A 85 16.18 -29.30 5.55
C PHE A 85 14.68 -29.10 5.72
N GLU A 86 14.31 -28.22 6.65
CA GLU A 86 13.00 -27.59 6.65
C GLU A 86 13.09 -26.31 5.81
N TYR A 87 12.63 -26.40 4.57
CA TYR A 87 12.66 -25.29 3.62
C TYR A 87 11.31 -25.07 2.94
N GLY A 88 11.05 -23.84 2.54
CA GLY A 88 9.80 -23.47 1.88
C GLY A 88 9.70 -21.98 1.62
N LEU A 89 8.53 -21.55 1.13
CA LEU A 89 8.27 -20.15 0.82
C LEU A 89 7.84 -19.39 2.09
N GLY A 90 8.70 -18.49 2.55
CA GLY A 90 8.44 -17.63 3.69
C GLY A 90 7.88 -16.27 3.26
N HIS A 91 6.85 -15.81 3.97
CA HIS A 91 6.60 -14.38 4.04
C HIS A 91 7.72 -13.80 4.90
N GLY A 92 8.73 -13.19 4.28
CA GLY A 92 9.62 -12.28 5.00
C GLY A 92 8.78 -11.26 5.77
N GLU A 93 9.29 -10.72 6.88
CA GLU A 93 8.67 -9.52 7.43
C GLU A 93 8.56 -8.53 6.27
N PRO A 94 7.36 -7.98 5.97
CA PRO A 94 7.25 -7.00 4.91
C PRO A 94 8.32 -5.95 5.19
N GLU A 95 9.19 -5.69 4.20
CA GLU A 95 10.10 -4.56 4.36
C GLU A 95 9.26 -3.38 4.81
N PRO A 96 9.64 -2.69 5.90
CA PRO A 96 8.86 -1.60 6.44
C PRO A 96 8.61 -0.65 5.27
N ASP A 97 7.35 -0.59 4.85
CA ASP A 97 6.94 0.15 3.67
C ASP A 97 7.59 1.54 3.78
N GLU A 98 8.46 1.94 2.83
CA GLU A 98 9.20 3.22 2.91
C GLU A 98 8.22 4.39 3.11
N TRP A 99 6.96 4.21 2.70
CA TRP A 99 5.84 5.09 2.95
C TRP A 99 5.44 5.24 4.42
N VAL A 100 5.84 4.35 5.33
CA VAL A 100 5.62 4.40 6.80
C VAL A 100 6.53 5.42 7.48
N ASP A 101 7.68 5.75 6.89
CA ASP A 101 8.60 6.76 7.42
C ASP A 101 8.35 8.19 6.86
N TYR A 102 7.33 8.37 6.00
CA TYR A 102 6.88 9.71 5.62
C TYR A 102 6.41 10.46 6.87
N SER A 103 7.07 11.57 7.21
CA SER A 103 6.62 12.45 8.27
C SER A 103 5.42 13.27 7.76
N VAL A 104 4.31 13.17 8.50
CA VAL A 104 3.13 13.97 8.17
C VAL A 104 3.47 15.44 8.38
N PRO A 105 3.17 16.33 7.42
CA PRO A 105 3.49 17.74 7.58
C PRO A 105 2.75 18.37 8.76
N ASP A 106 3.42 19.24 9.52
CA ASP A 106 2.81 19.92 10.68
C ASP A 106 1.56 20.74 10.30
N ASN A 107 1.56 21.32 9.09
CA ASN A 107 0.45 22.15 8.61
C ASN A 107 -0.04 21.72 7.21
N PRO A 108 -0.87 20.66 7.13
CA PRO A 108 -1.43 20.18 5.86
C PRO A 108 -2.28 21.23 5.15
N PHE A 109 -2.92 22.13 5.91
CA PHE A 109 -3.74 23.21 5.35
C PHE A 109 -2.91 24.19 4.52
N THR A 110 -1.73 24.60 5.00
CA THR A 110 -0.82 25.47 4.24
C THR A 110 -0.32 24.81 2.97
N ILE A 111 -0.04 23.50 2.99
CA ILE A 111 0.37 22.74 1.80
C ILE A 111 -0.77 22.70 0.78
N PHE A 112 -1.98 22.38 1.22
CA PHE A 112 -3.16 22.40 0.36
C PHE A 112 -3.39 23.77 -0.27
N MET A 113 -3.34 24.85 0.52
CA MET A 113 -3.53 26.21 0.00
C MET A 113 -2.45 26.60 -1.01
N SER A 114 -1.20 26.20 -0.77
CA SER A 114 -0.10 26.43 -1.72
C SER A 114 -0.33 25.67 -3.03
N SER A 115 -0.75 24.40 -2.97
CA SER A 115 -1.15 23.62 -4.15
C SER A 115 -2.31 24.27 -4.90
N TYR A 116 -3.34 24.74 -4.19
CA TYR A 116 -4.47 25.46 -4.79
C TYR A 116 -4.01 26.72 -5.55
N HIS A 117 -3.11 27.52 -4.97
CA HIS A 117 -2.60 28.72 -5.63
C HIS A 117 -1.73 28.39 -6.86
N HIS A 118 -0.74 27.50 -6.72
CA HIS A 118 0.13 27.12 -7.83
C HIS A 118 -0.66 26.52 -9.00
N THR A 119 -1.65 25.69 -8.71
CA THR A 119 -2.47 25.07 -9.76
C THR A 119 -3.47 26.05 -10.37
N GLY A 120 -3.93 27.03 -9.60
CA GLY A 120 -4.70 28.18 -10.10
C GLY A 120 -3.90 29.02 -11.09
N ASP A 121 -2.64 29.33 -10.78
CA ASP A 121 -1.74 30.07 -11.67
C ASP A 121 -1.48 29.28 -12.97
N LEU A 122 -1.15 27.99 -12.86
CA LEU A 122 -0.98 27.12 -14.03
C LEU A 122 -2.26 27.03 -14.88
N LEU A 123 -3.43 26.99 -14.25
CA LEU A 123 -4.71 26.99 -14.97
C LEU A 123 -4.96 28.34 -15.65
N ALA A 124 -4.52 29.43 -15.03
CA ALA A 124 -4.68 30.77 -15.60
C ALA A 124 -3.81 30.97 -16.84
N ASP A 125 -2.56 30.49 -16.79
CA ASP A 125 -1.55 30.67 -17.83
C ASP A 125 -1.65 29.65 -18.96
N HIS A 126 -2.03 28.42 -18.65
CA HIS A 126 -1.96 27.29 -19.58
C HIS A 126 -3.28 26.54 -19.78
N GLY A 127 -4.32 26.91 -19.02
CA GLY A 127 -5.65 26.32 -19.17
C GLY A 127 -6.34 26.71 -20.47
N SER A 128 -7.21 25.84 -20.96
CA SER A 128 -7.98 26.06 -22.20
C SER A 128 -9.49 25.99 -21.96
N ASN A 129 -10.27 26.69 -22.78
CA ASN A 129 -11.73 26.52 -22.80
C ASN A 129 -12.16 25.20 -23.48
N LYS A 130 -11.23 24.47 -24.12
CA LYS A 130 -11.49 23.13 -24.66
C LYS A 130 -11.43 22.11 -23.52
N GLY A 131 -12.53 21.41 -23.25
CA GLY A 131 -12.59 20.54 -22.07
C GLY A 131 -11.69 19.30 -22.11
N GLY A 132 -11.31 18.80 -23.29
CA GLY A 132 -10.34 17.69 -23.41
C GLY A 132 -8.88 18.11 -23.22
N HIS A 133 -8.59 19.38 -22.91
CA HIS A 133 -7.23 19.88 -22.84
C HIS A 133 -6.42 19.20 -21.72
N LEU A 134 -5.23 18.70 -22.06
CA LEU A 134 -4.39 17.92 -21.14
C LEU A 134 -4.10 18.68 -19.84
N VAL A 135 -3.73 19.96 -19.93
CA VAL A 135 -3.43 20.79 -18.74
C VAL A 135 -4.64 20.87 -17.80
N ASN A 136 -5.86 21.04 -18.35
CA ASN A 136 -7.06 21.10 -17.52
C ASN A 136 -7.26 19.79 -16.75
N ARG A 137 -7.09 18.65 -17.43
CA ARG A 137 -7.26 17.31 -16.82
C ARG A 137 -6.22 17.04 -15.73
N LEU A 138 -4.96 17.41 -15.98
CA LEU A 138 -3.87 17.25 -15.02
C LEU A 138 -4.12 18.10 -13.76
N ILE A 139 -4.46 19.38 -13.94
CA ILE A 139 -4.76 20.29 -12.84
C ILE A 139 -5.99 19.82 -12.06
N PHE A 140 -7.08 19.47 -12.76
CA PHE A 140 -8.30 18.95 -12.14
C PHE A 140 -8.03 17.71 -11.29
N SER A 141 -7.24 16.77 -11.80
CA SER A 141 -6.91 15.55 -11.09
C SER A 141 -6.04 15.85 -9.86
N HIS A 142 -5.07 16.76 -9.99
CA HIS A 142 -4.21 17.18 -8.89
C HIS A 142 -4.99 17.90 -7.77
N GLN A 143 -6.03 18.67 -8.08
CA GLN A 143 -6.86 19.32 -7.05
C GLN A 143 -7.53 18.30 -6.13
N VAL A 144 -8.00 17.18 -6.69
CA VAL A 144 -8.54 16.07 -5.90
C VAL A 144 -7.42 15.39 -5.11
N THR A 145 -6.25 15.16 -5.70
CA THR A 145 -5.07 14.63 -4.98
C THR A 145 -4.66 15.50 -3.79
N ALA A 146 -4.64 16.82 -3.95
CA ALA A 146 -4.31 17.76 -2.87
C ALA A 146 -5.34 17.69 -1.72
N MET A 147 -6.62 17.52 -2.05
CA MET A 147 -7.66 17.29 -1.05
C MET A 147 -7.47 15.95 -0.33
N GLU A 148 -7.17 14.88 -1.07
CA GLU A 148 -6.89 13.54 -0.50
C GLU A 148 -5.73 13.62 0.50
N ALA A 149 -4.62 14.26 0.12
CA ALA A 149 -3.46 14.46 0.98
C ALA A 149 -3.81 15.27 2.24
N TYR A 150 -4.54 16.39 2.09
CA TYR A 150 -5.00 17.18 3.23
C TYR A 150 -5.84 16.34 4.21
N LEU A 151 -6.80 15.58 3.71
CA LEU A 151 -7.68 14.75 4.53
C LEU A 151 -6.90 13.65 5.27
N ALA A 152 -5.91 13.06 4.61
CA ALA A 152 -5.04 12.05 5.21
C ALA A 152 -4.19 12.65 6.31
N ASP A 153 -3.36 13.61 5.94
CA ASP A 153 -2.38 14.22 6.83
C ASP A 153 -3.06 14.89 8.02
N ARG A 154 -4.20 15.57 7.80
CA ARG A 154 -4.91 16.22 8.90
C ARG A 154 -5.52 15.22 9.88
N LEU A 155 -6.10 14.12 9.40
CA LEU A 155 -6.65 13.10 10.27
C LEU A 155 -5.55 12.43 11.10
N ILE A 156 -4.44 12.06 10.46
CA ILE A 156 -3.29 11.44 11.13
C ILE A 156 -2.75 12.37 12.22
N ASN A 157 -2.50 13.65 11.91
CA ASN A 157 -2.02 14.63 12.90
C ASN A 157 -2.96 14.74 14.11
N GLN A 158 -4.27 14.74 13.89
CA GLN A 158 -5.23 14.84 15.00
C GLN A 158 -5.29 13.57 15.83
N VAL A 159 -5.17 12.39 15.22
CA VAL A 159 -5.16 11.11 15.92
C VAL A 159 -3.87 10.91 16.72
N GLU A 160 -2.72 11.32 16.17
CA GLU A 160 -1.43 11.18 16.84
C GLU A 160 -1.24 12.18 18.00
N ALA A 161 -1.89 13.35 17.92
CA ALA A 161 -1.80 14.38 18.96
C ALA A 161 -2.81 14.20 20.11
N ASP A 162 -3.84 13.37 19.95
CA ASP A 162 -4.96 13.22 20.89
C ASP A 162 -5.23 11.74 21.21
N ALA A 163 -4.81 11.32 22.41
CA ALA A 163 -4.97 9.94 22.87
C ALA A 163 -6.43 9.46 22.91
N ASP A 164 -7.40 10.35 23.16
CA ASP A 164 -8.81 9.99 23.14
C ASP A 164 -9.31 9.81 21.70
N ALA A 165 -8.80 10.62 20.75
CA ALA A 165 -9.09 10.42 19.32
C ALA A 165 -8.51 9.10 18.80
N PHE A 166 -7.29 8.77 19.22
CA PHE A 166 -6.65 7.49 18.96
C PHE A 166 -7.48 6.32 19.49
N GLN A 167 -7.90 6.38 20.76
CA GLN A 167 -8.71 5.33 21.36
C GLN A 167 -10.08 5.18 20.68
N ARG A 168 -10.76 6.29 20.36
CA ARG A 168 -12.03 6.24 19.61
C ARG A 168 -11.86 5.56 18.26
N LEU A 169 -10.75 5.80 17.57
CA LEU A 169 -10.47 5.17 16.28
C LEU A 169 -10.26 3.66 16.41
N LEU A 170 -9.47 3.22 17.40
CA LEU A 170 -9.27 1.79 17.69
C LEU A 170 -10.58 1.05 17.99
N ASP A 171 -11.47 1.68 18.78
CA ASP A 171 -12.73 1.06 19.19
C ASP A 171 -13.81 1.12 18.09
N GLY A 172 -13.78 2.17 17.28
CA GLY A 172 -14.87 2.53 16.36
C GLY A 172 -14.64 2.13 14.89
N ASP A 173 -13.39 1.96 14.46
CA ASP A 173 -13.08 1.52 13.10
C ASP A 173 -13.10 0.00 13.01
N GLU A 174 -13.93 -0.54 12.12
CA GLU A 174 -14.14 -1.99 12.00
C GLU A 174 -12.90 -2.76 11.54
N ASP A 175 -12.01 -2.13 10.78
CA ASP A 175 -10.82 -2.80 10.25
C ASP A 175 -9.79 -2.94 11.39
N LEU A 176 -9.56 -1.85 12.15
CA LEU A 176 -8.69 -1.85 13.33
C LEU A 176 -9.19 -2.75 14.45
N ALA A 177 -10.49 -2.72 14.76
CA ALA A 177 -11.07 -3.50 15.86
C ALA A 177 -10.97 -5.04 15.66
N LYS A 178 -10.70 -5.49 14.42
CA LYS A 178 -10.56 -6.91 14.08
C LYS A 178 -9.11 -7.41 14.16
N GLU A 179 -8.12 -6.53 14.25
CA GLU A 179 -6.72 -6.93 14.35
C GLU A 179 -6.44 -7.66 15.68
N LYS A 180 -5.52 -8.64 15.64
CA LYS A 180 -5.16 -9.46 16.80
C LYS A 180 -3.65 -9.58 16.91
N PHE A 181 -3.15 -9.39 18.13
CA PHE A 181 -1.74 -9.50 18.46
C PHE A 181 -1.55 -10.32 19.73
N THR A 182 -0.46 -11.07 19.79
CA THR A 182 0.02 -11.79 20.97
C THR A 182 0.80 -10.86 21.90
N LEU A 183 0.91 -11.24 23.18
CA LEU A 183 1.72 -10.49 24.14
C LEU A 183 3.21 -10.44 23.76
N VAL A 184 3.71 -11.46 23.05
CA VAL A 184 5.10 -11.51 22.60
C VAL A 184 5.35 -10.45 21.52
N GLU A 185 4.46 -10.33 20.53
CA GLU A 185 4.56 -9.30 19.48
C GLU A 185 4.52 -7.89 20.08
N ILE A 186 3.56 -7.62 20.97
CA ILE A 186 3.45 -6.34 21.67
C ILE A 186 4.70 -6.05 22.52
N SER A 187 5.29 -7.07 23.15
CA SER A 187 6.49 -6.89 23.97
C SER A 187 7.75 -6.55 23.16
N LYS A 188 7.83 -7.00 21.91
CA LYS A 188 8.96 -6.74 21.01
C LYS A 188 8.90 -5.34 20.41
N GLU A 189 7.70 -4.80 20.23
CA GLU A 189 7.48 -3.49 19.64
C GLU A 189 6.50 -2.65 20.48
N PRO A 190 7.00 -1.83 21.43
CA PRO A 190 6.14 -1.00 22.28
C PRO A 190 5.23 -0.02 21.53
N ALA A 191 5.57 0.31 20.27
CA ALA A 191 4.81 1.20 19.40
C ALA A 191 3.93 0.47 18.37
N LEU A 192 3.78 -0.85 18.48
CA LEU A 192 3.07 -1.70 17.51
C LEU A 192 1.68 -1.17 17.18
N VAL A 193 0.90 -0.82 18.21
CA VAL A 193 -0.47 -0.35 18.04
C VAL A 193 -0.49 1.00 17.32
N GLN A 194 0.41 1.92 17.67
CA GLN A 194 0.52 3.22 17.01
C GLN A 194 0.93 3.08 15.55
N ARG A 195 1.91 2.22 15.26
CA ARG A 195 2.32 1.90 13.89
C ARG A 195 1.15 1.32 13.10
N LYS A 196 0.40 0.36 13.65
CA LYS A 196 -0.74 -0.27 12.96
C LYS A 196 -1.87 0.70 12.66
N VAL A 197 -2.20 1.58 13.60
CA VAL A 197 -3.17 2.66 13.35
C VAL A 197 -2.69 3.60 12.25
N ARG A 198 -1.41 3.97 12.23
CA ARG A 198 -0.82 4.81 11.18
C ARG A 198 -0.84 4.11 9.82
N GLU A 199 -0.43 2.85 9.75
CA GLU A 199 -0.48 2.02 8.54
C GLU A 199 -1.90 1.94 7.98
N HIS A 200 -2.87 1.68 8.85
CA HIS A 200 -4.28 1.65 8.47
C HIS A 200 -4.73 2.97 7.87
N LEU A 201 -4.50 4.09 8.56
CA LEU A 201 -4.88 5.42 8.07
C LEU A 201 -4.22 5.72 6.71
N ARG A 202 -2.95 5.33 6.51
CA ARG A 202 -2.25 5.52 5.23
C ARG A 202 -2.77 4.64 4.11
N SER A 203 -3.30 3.45 4.42
CA SER A 203 -3.89 2.54 3.44
C SER A 203 -5.22 3.05 2.86
N ILE A 204 -5.85 4.04 3.50
CA ILE A 204 -7.16 4.54 3.10
C ILE A 204 -7.07 5.30 1.77
N GLN A 205 -7.97 4.95 0.85
CA GLN A 205 -8.23 5.74 -0.34
C GLN A 205 -9.07 6.97 0.01
N TYR A 206 -8.42 8.12 0.23
CA TYR A 206 -9.07 9.33 0.74
C TYR A 206 -10.05 10.00 -0.24
N HIS A 207 -10.05 9.61 -1.52
CA HIS A 207 -11.13 9.99 -2.43
C HIS A 207 -12.45 9.25 -2.14
N ASN A 208 -12.45 8.17 -1.35
CA ASN A 208 -13.68 7.59 -0.80
C ASN A 208 -14.21 8.45 0.36
N LEU A 209 -14.80 9.59 0.01
CA LEU A 209 -15.26 10.60 0.97
C LEU A 209 -16.28 10.06 1.98
N ALA A 210 -17.02 8.99 1.65
CA ALA A 210 -17.94 8.36 2.60
C ALA A 210 -17.19 7.62 3.71
N LYS A 211 -16.13 6.86 3.39
CA LYS A 211 -15.27 6.23 4.41
C LYS A 211 -14.56 7.30 5.23
N VAL A 212 -14.02 8.34 4.59
CA VAL A 212 -13.33 9.44 5.29
C VAL A 212 -14.27 10.19 6.24
N ASP A 213 -15.54 10.43 5.87
CA ASP A 213 -16.55 11.04 6.74
C ASP A 213 -16.84 10.21 8.00
N VAL A 214 -16.82 8.88 7.86
CA VAL A 214 -16.97 7.97 8.99
C VAL A 214 -15.76 8.06 9.93
N LEU A 215 -14.55 8.02 9.37
CA LEU A 215 -13.30 8.10 10.14
C LEU A 215 -13.17 9.42 10.90
N TYR A 216 -13.43 10.55 10.24
CA TYR A 216 -13.42 11.87 10.89
C TYR A 216 -14.47 11.98 12.01
N ASN A 217 -15.63 11.34 11.85
CA ASN A 217 -16.63 11.33 12.90
C ASN A 217 -16.24 10.44 14.07
N ILE A 218 -15.66 9.27 13.82
CA ILE A 218 -15.17 8.38 14.89
C ILE A 218 -14.08 9.10 15.68
N ALA A 219 -13.03 9.56 15.00
CA ALA A 219 -11.88 10.17 15.66
C ALA A 219 -12.20 11.53 16.28
N LEU A 220 -12.92 12.40 15.56
CA LEU A 220 -13.04 13.83 15.91
C LEU A 220 -14.48 14.28 16.20
N GLY A 221 -15.49 13.44 15.97
CA GLY A 221 -16.90 13.83 16.08
C GLY A 221 -17.38 14.74 14.95
N ILE A 222 -16.64 14.83 13.84
CA ILE A 222 -16.95 15.71 12.70
C ILE A 222 -17.48 14.89 11.52
N ARG A 223 -18.72 15.18 11.10
CA ARG A 223 -19.27 14.72 9.81
C ARG A 223 -18.88 15.70 8.71
N ILE A 224 -17.68 15.54 8.14
CA ILE A 224 -17.12 16.49 7.17
C ILE A 224 -18.05 16.72 5.98
N LEU A 225 -18.77 15.71 5.49
CA LEU A 225 -19.67 15.84 4.34
C LEU A 225 -20.86 16.77 4.60
N ASN A 226 -21.19 17.07 5.86
CA ASN A 226 -22.19 18.09 6.21
C ASN A 226 -21.64 19.52 6.07
N LEU A 227 -20.32 19.68 5.97
CA LEU A 227 -19.63 20.96 5.76
C LEU A 227 -19.50 21.31 4.27
N ALA A 228 -19.76 20.35 3.37
CA ALA A 228 -19.72 20.59 1.93
C ALA A 228 -20.91 21.45 1.50
N SER A 229 -20.63 22.58 0.85
CA SER A 229 -21.66 23.45 0.27
C SER A 229 -22.41 22.79 -0.91
N ASP A 230 -21.71 21.92 -1.64
CA ASP A 230 -22.28 21.10 -2.71
C ASP A 230 -21.67 19.69 -2.71
N LYS A 231 -22.28 18.81 -1.92
CA LYS A 231 -21.88 17.40 -1.81
C LYS A 231 -21.97 16.68 -3.16
N ALA A 232 -23.00 16.94 -3.97
CA ALA A 232 -23.21 16.23 -5.22
C ALA A 232 -22.07 16.51 -6.22
N SER A 233 -21.65 17.78 -6.32
CA SER A 233 -20.54 18.18 -7.17
C SER A 233 -19.20 17.63 -6.70
N LEU A 234 -18.94 17.54 -5.38
CA LEU A 234 -17.73 16.89 -4.86
C LEU A 234 -17.63 15.40 -5.25
N PHE A 235 -18.71 14.64 -5.05
CA PHE A 235 -18.73 13.22 -5.44
C PHE A 235 -18.59 13.05 -6.96
N LYS A 236 -19.18 13.97 -7.74
CA LYS A 236 -19.00 14.00 -9.19
C LYS A 236 -17.54 14.26 -9.57
N ALA A 237 -16.86 15.19 -8.90
CA ALA A 237 -15.46 15.51 -9.15
C ALA A 237 -14.55 14.29 -8.88
N VAL A 238 -14.75 13.59 -7.76
CA VAL A 238 -14.03 12.33 -7.46
C VAL A 238 -14.22 11.30 -8.57
N LYS A 239 -15.45 11.10 -9.04
CA LYS A 239 -15.73 10.15 -10.12
C LYS A 239 -15.03 10.53 -11.42
N LEU A 240 -15.09 11.80 -11.81
CA LEU A 240 -14.42 12.30 -13.02
C LEU A 240 -12.89 12.24 -12.93
N ARG A 241 -12.32 12.34 -11.72
CA ARG A 241 -10.88 12.16 -11.51
C ARG A 241 -10.44 10.74 -11.86
N HIS A 242 -11.22 9.71 -11.53
CA HIS A 242 -10.92 8.34 -11.98
C HIS A 242 -10.84 8.24 -13.50
N ASP A 243 -11.78 8.86 -14.21
CA ASP A 243 -11.80 8.85 -15.67
C ASP A 243 -10.60 9.64 -16.25
N CYS A 244 -10.23 10.76 -15.63
CA CYS A 244 -9.06 11.54 -16.04
C CYS A 244 -7.74 10.78 -15.88
N VAL A 245 -7.58 10.03 -14.79
CA VAL A 245 -6.33 9.34 -14.41
C VAL A 245 -6.25 7.94 -15.04
N HIS A 246 -7.28 7.11 -14.89
CA HIS A 246 -7.22 5.70 -15.30
C HIS A 246 -7.72 5.44 -16.71
N ARG A 247 -8.53 6.35 -17.28
CA ARG A 247 -9.10 6.22 -18.64
C ARG A 247 -8.63 7.33 -19.57
N ASN A 248 -7.56 8.04 -19.20
CA ASN A 248 -6.95 9.10 -19.99
C ASN A 248 -7.97 10.13 -20.52
N GLY A 249 -8.96 10.52 -19.70
CA GLY A 249 -9.96 11.53 -20.07
C GLY A 249 -11.14 10.99 -20.90
N PHE A 250 -11.36 9.69 -20.88
CA PHE A 250 -12.53 9.03 -21.47
C PHE A 250 -13.40 8.41 -20.38
N ASP A 251 -14.72 8.40 -20.59
CA ASP A 251 -15.63 7.65 -19.74
C ASP A 251 -15.58 6.14 -20.02
N LYS A 252 -16.36 5.36 -19.26
CA LYS A 252 -16.45 3.89 -19.43
C LYS A 252 -17.03 3.45 -20.78
N ASP A 253 -17.71 4.35 -21.48
CA ASP A 253 -18.38 4.10 -22.75
C ASP A 253 -17.48 4.56 -23.93
N GLY A 254 -16.27 5.04 -23.65
CA GLY A 254 -15.29 5.49 -24.63
C GLY A 254 -15.50 6.93 -25.11
N ASN A 255 -16.36 7.72 -24.46
CA ASN A 255 -16.58 9.11 -24.84
C ASN A 255 -15.56 10.03 -24.15
N GLU A 256 -15.00 10.96 -24.91
CA GLU A 256 -14.08 11.97 -24.38
C GLU A 256 -14.81 12.93 -23.42
N LEU A 257 -14.18 13.22 -22.27
CA LEU A 257 -14.67 14.17 -21.27
C LEU A 257 -14.50 15.62 -21.74
N LYS A 258 -15.41 16.08 -22.60
CA LYS A 258 -15.36 17.44 -23.18
C LYS A 258 -15.77 18.57 -22.24
N HIS A 259 -16.13 18.27 -21.00
CA HIS A 259 -16.66 19.25 -20.04
C HIS A 259 -15.62 19.72 -19.01
N ILE A 260 -14.38 19.21 -19.03
CA ILE A 260 -13.29 19.65 -18.13
C ILE A 260 -12.67 20.96 -18.65
N THR A 261 -13.50 21.99 -18.86
CA THR A 261 -13.08 23.31 -19.33
C THR A 261 -12.33 24.06 -18.23
N ARG A 262 -11.60 25.13 -18.58
CA ARG A 262 -10.93 26.00 -17.60
C ARG A 262 -11.87 26.46 -16.48
N SER A 263 -13.09 26.88 -16.81
CA SER A 263 -14.08 27.30 -15.82
C SER A 263 -14.49 26.14 -14.91
N PHE A 264 -14.76 24.96 -15.47
CA PHE A 264 -15.11 23.77 -14.69
C PHE A 264 -14.02 23.39 -13.69
N VAL A 265 -12.75 23.44 -14.12
CA VAL A 265 -11.61 23.16 -13.24
C VAL A 265 -11.51 24.22 -12.13
N GLN A 266 -11.66 25.49 -12.45
CA GLN A 266 -11.65 26.57 -11.46
C GLN A 266 -12.78 26.43 -10.43
N ASP A 267 -14.01 26.19 -10.90
CA ASP A 267 -15.18 26.01 -10.04
C ASP A 267 -15.02 24.81 -9.11
N THR A 268 -14.43 23.72 -9.61
CA THR A 268 -14.11 22.54 -8.80
C THR A 268 -13.03 22.86 -7.76
N ALA A 269 -11.98 23.59 -8.15
CA ALA A 269 -10.93 24.03 -7.23
C ALA A 269 -11.50 24.84 -6.06
N ASP A 270 -12.40 25.77 -6.37
CA ASP A 270 -13.03 26.66 -5.39
C ASP A 270 -13.98 25.89 -4.46
N LEU A 271 -14.70 24.91 -4.99
CA LEU A 271 -15.52 23.99 -4.20
C LEU A 271 -14.67 23.17 -3.23
N ILE A 272 -13.59 22.55 -3.71
CA ILE A 272 -12.66 21.76 -2.88
C ILE A 272 -11.99 22.65 -1.82
N ARG A 273 -11.52 23.84 -2.20
CA ARG A 273 -10.94 24.80 -1.26
C ARG A 273 -11.91 25.15 -0.14
N SER A 274 -13.15 25.46 -0.49
CA SER A 274 -14.18 25.83 0.49
C SER A 274 -14.48 24.67 1.45
N PHE A 275 -14.51 23.44 0.93
CA PHE A 275 -14.68 22.23 1.73
C PHE A 275 -13.52 22.03 2.71
N VAL A 276 -12.28 22.10 2.23
CA VAL A 276 -11.07 21.97 3.07
C VAL A 276 -11.02 23.06 4.14
N GLN A 277 -11.32 24.32 3.79
CA GLN A 277 -11.37 25.43 4.75
C GLN A 277 -12.44 25.22 5.84
N ALA A 278 -13.61 24.67 5.47
CA ALA A 278 -14.66 24.38 6.44
C ALA A 278 -14.25 23.27 7.42
N ILE A 279 -13.58 22.22 6.92
CA ILE A 279 -13.01 21.15 7.77
C ILE A 279 -11.94 21.73 8.69
N GLU A 280 -10.99 22.50 8.15
CA GLU A 280 -9.90 23.10 8.93
C GLU A 280 -10.46 23.93 10.10
N LYS A 281 -11.45 24.78 9.81
CA LYS A 281 -12.13 25.57 10.84
C LYS A 281 -12.82 24.69 11.88
N ALA A 282 -13.52 23.63 11.47
CA ALA A 282 -14.20 22.72 12.39
C ALA A 282 -13.21 21.98 13.30
N VAL A 283 -12.05 21.56 12.78
CA VAL A 283 -11.00 20.91 13.56
C VAL A 283 -10.36 21.90 14.54
N LEU A 284 -10.04 23.12 14.12
CA LEU A 284 -9.43 24.13 14.99
C LEU A 284 -10.34 24.63 16.11
N VAL A 285 -11.66 24.57 15.96
CA VAL A 285 -12.62 24.91 17.03
C VAL A 285 -12.70 23.81 18.10
N ARG A 286 -12.32 22.57 17.75
CA ARG A 286 -12.29 21.43 18.67
C ARG A 286 -11.04 21.43 19.54
N SER A 287 -9.89 21.78 18.95
CA SER A 287 -8.57 21.85 19.62
C SER A 287 -8.52 22.92 20.69
#